data_AF-A0A090TCI3-F1
#
_entry.id   AF-A0A090TCI3-F1
#
_cell.length_a   1.000
_cell.length_b   1.000
_cell.length_c   1.000
_cell.angle_alpha   90.00
_cell.angle_beta   90.00
_cell.angle_gamma   90.00
#
_symmetry.space_group_name_H-M   'P 1'
#
loop_
_entity.id
_entity.type
_entity.pdbx_description
1 polymer ?
#
loop_
_entity_poly.entity_id
_entity_poly.type
_entity_poly.pdbx_seq_one_letter_code
_entity_poly.pdbx_strand_id
1 'polypeptide(L)'
;MLDAYPIGNILSMIAVALIVVFFVTTLDSGSIVVDSMTAGGKLELPIKQKVVWAVISAVIATVMLWIGGTDSIQALQSITIIAALPFTIILILGCVSLLKGLFTEVEQPKVASKQSR
;
A
#
# COMPACT_ATOMS: atom_id res chain seq x y z
N MET A 1 7.66 -27.30 -1.18
CA MET A 1 8.99 -27.01 -1.78
C MET A 1 10.09 -26.97 -0.72
N LEU A 2 9.90 -26.28 0.41
CA LEU A 2 10.87 -26.27 1.51
C LEU A 2 11.07 -27.65 2.18
N ASP A 3 10.04 -28.49 2.20
CA ASP A 3 10.12 -29.86 2.75
C ASP A 3 11.05 -30.79 1.96
N ALA A 4 11.49 -30.40 0.75
CA ALA A 4 12.46 -31.15 -0.04
C ALA A 4 13.90 -31.02 0.50
N TYR A 5 14.14 -30.13 1.47
CA TYR A 5 15.46 -29.93 2.08
C TYR A 5 15.52 -30.59 3.47
N PRO A 6 16.69 -31.15 3.86
CA PRO A 6 16.87 -31.83 5.15
C PRO A 6 16.65 -30.92 6.38
N ILE A 7 16.73 -29.60 6.19
CA ILE A 7 16.43 -28.57 7.20
C ILE A 7 15.08 -27.86 6.96
N GLY A 8 14.19 -28.47 6.16
CA GLY A 8 12.94 -27.88 5.68
C GLY A 8 12.01 -27.39 6.79
N ASN A 9 11.90 -28.12 7.90
CA ASN A 9 11.06 -27.72 9.04
C ASN A 9 11.50 -26.40 9.68
N ILE A 10 12.82 -26.20 9.84
CA ILE A 10 13.37 -24.97 10.41
C ILE A 10 13.17 -23.81 9.43
N LEU A 11 13.44 -24.04 8.14
CA LEU A 11 13.21 -23.05 7.09
C LEU A 11 11.73 -22.67 6.97
N SER A 12 10.81 -23.61 7.18
CA SER A 12 9.37 -23.36 7.15
C SER A 12 8.93 -22.46 8.30
N MET A 13 9.42 -22.72 9.52
CA MET A 13 9.18 -21.83 10.67
C MET A 13 9.73 -20.42 10.42
N ILE A 14 10.95 -20.30 9.88
CA ILE A 14 11.54 -19.00 9.55
C ILE A 14 10.73 -18.30 8.46
N ALA A 15 10.29 -19.01 7.42
CA ALA A 15 9.48 -18.45 6.34
C ALA A 15 8.15 -17.90 6.87
N VAL A 16 7.47 -18.64 7.75
CA VAL A 16 6.23 -18.17 8.39
C VAL A 16 6.51 -16.92 9.23
N ALA A 17 7.59 -16.90 10.02
CA ALA A 17 7.97 -15.73 10.80
C ALA A 17 8.25 -14.50 9.92
N LEU A 18 8.96 -14.69 8.79
CA LEU A 18 9.21 -13.62 7.83
C LEU A 18 7.91 -13.10 7.20
N ILE A 19 7.00 -13.99 6.80
CA ILE A 19 5.69 -13.59 6.25
C ILE A 19 4.95 -12.70 7.26
N VAL A 20 4.93 -13.09 8.54
CA VAL A 20 4.28 -12.28 9.60
C VAL A 20 4.95 -10.91 9.75
N VAL A 21 6.29 -10.86 9.81
CA VAL A 21 7.04 -9.59 9.95
C VAL A 21 6.81 -8.67 8.76
N PHE A 22 6.90 -9.19 7.53
CA PHE A 22 6.63 -8.43 6.32
C PHE A 22 5.18 -7.92 6.29
N PHE A 23 4.23 -8.76 6.69
CA PHE A 23 2.82 -8.39 6.74
C PHE A 23 2.57 -7.24 7.74
N VAL A 24 3.07 -7.35 8.97
CA VAL A 24 2.91 -6.29 10.00
C VAL A 24 3.57 -4.98 9.58
N THR A 25 4.78 -5.05 9.02
CA THR A 25 5.52 -3.85 8.57
C THR A 25 4.81 -3.16 7.40
N THR A 26 4.26 -3.94 6.47
CA THR A 26 3.48 -3.43 5.33
C THR A 26 2.18 -2.79 5.80
N LEU A 27 1.49 -3.39 6.78
CA LEU A 27 0.28 -2.83 7.36
C LEU A 27 0.54 -1.51 8.10
N ASP A 28 1.62 -1.42 8.86
CA ASP A 28 1.97 -0.18 9.58
C ASP A 28 2.19 0.97 8.59
N SER A 29 3.01 0.75 7.55
CA SER A 29 3.27 1.73 6.50
C SER A 29 2.00 2.11 5.72
N GLY A 30 1.17 1.11 5.39
CA GLY A 30 -0.09 1.32 4.67
C GLY A 30 -1.12 2.12 5.46
N SER A 31 -1.22 1.85 6.77
CA SER A 31 -2.15 2.56 7.65
C SER A 31 -1.85 4.07 7.67
N ILE A 32 -0.57 4.46 7.72
CA ILE A 32 -0.14 5.86 7.73
C ILE A 32 -0.54 6.57 6.43
N VAL A 33 -0.38 5.91 5.27
CA VAL A 33 -0.75 6.50 3.97
C VAL A 33 -2.26 6.72 3.91
N VAL A 34 -3.06 5.70 4.21
CA VAL A 34 -4.53 5.80 4.20
C VAL A 34 -5.02 6.84 5.19
N ASP A 35 -4.40 6.88 6.36
CA ASP A 35 -4.68 7.83 7.42
C ASP A 35 -4.38 9.27 6.99
N SER A 36 -3.24 9.51 6.35
CA SER A 36 -2.88 10.84 5.82
C SER A 36 -3.83 11.30 4.71
N MET A 37 -4.30 10.40 3.85
CA MET A 37 -5.26 10.72 2.79
C MET A 37 -6.65 11.07 3.35
N THR A 38 -7.07 10.39 4.43
CA THR A 38 -8.40 10.58 5.03
C THR A 38 -8.45 11.71 6.06
N ALA A 39 -7.32 12.04 6.70
CA ALA A 39 -7.20 13.19 7.61
C ALA A 39 -6.92 14.53 6.90
N GLY A 40 -6.98 14.56 5.56
CA GLY A 40 -6.73 15.77 4.76
C GLY A 40 -5.27 16.23 4.74
N GLY A 41 -4.32 15.29 4.87
CA GLY A 41 -2.88 15.54 4.85
C GLY A 41 -2.26 15.87 6.22
N LYS A 42 -3.01 15.76 7.32
CA LYS A 42 -2.48 15.98 8.68
C LYS A 42 -1.71 14.75 9.15
N LEU A 43 -0.50 14.97 9.67
CA LEU A 43 0.40 13.91 10.17
C LEU A 43 0.07 13.46 11.61
N GLU A 44 -0.68 14.28 12.37
CA GLU A 44 -1.09 13.94 13.73
C GLU A 44 -2.42 13.18 13.72
N LEU A 45 -2.32 11.88 13.96
CA LEU A 45 -3.42 10.95 13.76
C LEU A 45 -3.92 10.37 15.08
N PRO A 46 -5.23 10.45 15.37
CA PRO A 46 -5.79 9.88 16.58
C PRO A 46 -5.75 8.35 16.51
N ILE A 47 -5.32 7.71 17.60
CA ILE A 47 -5.21 6.24 17.75
C ILE A 47 -6.51 5.50 17.37
N LYS A 48 -7.66 6.17 17.55
CA LYS A 48 -9.00 5.65 17.18
C LYS A 48 -9.11 5.30 15.69
N GLN A 49 -8.44 6.06 14.82
CA GLN A 49 -8.50 5.87 13.37
C GLN A 49 -7.73 4.62 12.93
N LYS A 50 -6.56 4.39 13.53
CA LYS A 50 -5.77 3.16 13.31
C LYS A 50 -6.54 1.89 13.66
N VAL A 51 -7.28 1.91 14.78
CA VAL A 51 -8.09 0.76 15.22
C VAL A 51 -9.23 0.46 14.24
N VAL A 52 -9.87 1.49 13.69
CA VAL A 52 -10.93 1.30 12.67
C VAL A 52 -10.39 0.57 11.44
N TRP A 53 -9.22 1.00 10.92
CA TRP A 53 -8.60 0.35 9.77
C TRP A 53 -8.15 -1.09 10.06
N ALA A 54 -7.65 -1.36 11.27
CA ALA A 54 -7.29 -2.71 11.70
C ALA A 54 -8.52 -3.65 11.80
N VAL A 55 -9.65 -3.15 12.29
CA VAL A 55 -10.89 -3.94 12.37
C VAL A 55 -11.45 -4.22 10.97
N ILE A 56 -11.45 -3.22 10.09
CA ILE A 56 -11.91 -3.39 8.71
C ILE A 56 -11.07 -4.44 7.98
N SER A 57 -9.75 -4.42 8.11
CA SER A 57 -8.87 -5.42 7.47
C SER A 57 -9.09 -6.84 8.02
N ALA A 58 -9.30 -6.98 9.33
CA ALA A 58 -9.62 -8.26 9.96
C ALA A 58 -10.97 -8.85 9.47
N VAL A 59 -11.98 -7.99 9.31
CA VAL A 59 -13.29 -8.39 8.76
C VAL A 59 -13.15 -8.82 7.31
N ILE A 60 -12.44 -8.05 6.47
CA ILE A 60 -12.19 -8.40 5.07
C ILE A 60 -11.45 -9.73 4.96
N ALA A 61 -10.43 -9.96 5.80
CA ALA A 61 -9.69 -11.22 5.82
C ALA A 61 -10.59 -12.41 6.17
N THR A 62 -11.45 -12.27 7.17
CA THR A 62 -12.39 -13.33 7.59
C THR A 62 -13.42 -13.63 6.50
N VAL A 63 -13.99 -12.58 5.88
CA VAL A 63 -14.95 -12.71 4.78
C VAL A 63 -14.30 -13.37 3.56
N MET A 64 -13.04 -13.02 3.24
CA MET A 64 -12.28 -13.63 2.15
C MET A 64 -12.01 -15.12 2.39
N LEU A 65 -11.63 -15.51 3.62
CA LEU A 65 -11.46 -16.93 3.96
C LEU A 65 -12.78 -17.70 3.82
N TRP A 66 -13.90 -17.07 4.15
CA TRP A 66 -15.22 -17.67 4.04
C TRP A 66 -15.70 -17.83 2.59
N ILE A 67 -15.61 -16.76 1.78
CA ILE A 67 -16.05 -16.75 0.37
C ILE A 67 -15.10 -17.58 -0.51
N GLY A 68 -13.81 -17.54 -0.18
CA GLY A 68 -12.76 -18.09 -1.02
C GLY A 68 -12.65 -19.61 -1.01
N GLY A 69 -12.87 -20.29 0.11
CA GLY A 69 -12.71 -21.75 0.18
C GLY A 69 -11.40 -22.24 -0.47
N THR A 70 -11.50 -23.16 -1.44
CA THR A 70 -10.36 -23.65 -2.24
C THR A 70 -9.88 -22.68 -3.33
N ASP A 71 -10.74 -21.74 -3.76
CA ASP A 71 -10.47 -20.78 -4.84
C ASP A 71 -10.19 -19.36 -4.30
N SER A 72 -9.82 -19.26 -3.03
CA SER A 72 -9.59 -18.01 -2.31
C SER A 72 -8.59 -17.10 -3.00
N ILE A 73 -7.58 -17.68 -3.66
CA ILE A 73 -6.58 -16.95 -4.44
C ILE A 73 -7.20 -16.25 -5.66
N GLN A 74 -8.11 -16.92 -6.37
CA GLN A 74 -8.77 -16.33 -7.54
C GLN A 74 -9.70 -15.19 -7.13
N ALA A 75 -10.48 -15.39 -6.07
CA ALA A 75 -11.35 -14.34 -5.52
C ALA A 75 -10.54 -13.10 -5.07
N LEU A 76 -9.40 -13.31 -4.38
CA LEU A 76 -8.53 -12.22 -3.93
C LEU A 76 -7.92 -11.47 -5.12
N GLN A 77 -7.51 -12.19 -6.16
CA GLN A 77 -6.95 -11.62 -7.37
C GLN A 77 -7.99 -10.76 -8.11
N SER A 78 -9.22 -11.24 -8.27
CA SER A 78 -10.28 -10.49 -8.95
C SER A 78 -10.61 -9.18 -8.24
N ILE A 79 -10.78 -9.21 -6.91
CA ILE A 79 -11.07 -8.00 -6.12
C ILE A 79 -9.91 -7.01 -6.22
N THR A 80 -8.66 -7.50 -6.13
CA THR A 80 -7.47 -6.65 -6.23
C THR A 80 -7.38 -5.96 -7.59
N ILE A 81 -7.66 -6.67 -8.69
CA ILE A 81 -7.65 -6.09 -10.05
C ILE A 81 -8.72 -5.01 -10.18
N ILE A 82 -9.95 -5.30 -9.74
CA ILE A 82 -11.07 -4.36 -9.83
C ILE A 82 -10.77 -3.09 -9.00
N ALA A 83 -10.18 -3.23 -7.82
CA ALA A 83 -9.80 -2.10 -6.97
C ALA A 83 -8.61 -1.30 -7.54
N ALA A 84 -7.61 -1.97 -8.13
CA ALA A 84 -6.40 -1.32 -8.65
C ALA A 84 -6.60 -0.61 -9.99
N LEU A 85 -7.56 -1.07 -10.81
CA LEU A 85 -7.82 -0.53 -12.15
C LEU A 85 -8.13 0.98 -12.16
N PRO A 86 -9.09 1.52 -11.38
CA PRO A 86 -9.34 2.97 -11.36
C PRO A 86 -8.14 3.75 -10.82
N PHE A 87 -7.40 3.20 -9.85
CA PHE A 87 -6.21 3.84 -9.29
C PHE A 87 -5.08 3.94 -10.32
N THR A 88 -4.96 2.96 -11.21
CA THR A 88 -3.97 2.98 -12.32
C THR A 88 -4.17 4.19 -13.22
N ILE A 89 -5.41 4.58 -13.51
CA ILE A 89 -5.73 5.79 -14.30
C ILE A 89 -5.19 7.04 -13.59
N ILE A 90 -5.39 7.14 -12.27
CA ILE A 90 -4.89 8.25 -11.46
C ILE A 90 -3.37 8.31 -11.48
N LEU A 91 -2.69 7.15 -11.37
CA LEU A 91 -1.23 7.08 -11.46
C LEU A 91 -0.70 7.53 -12.82
N ILE A 92 -1.37 7.16 -13.93
CA ILE A 92 -1.01 7.63 -15.27
C ILE A 92 -1.12 9.15 -15.37
N LEU A 93 -2.21 9.73 -14.86
CA LEU A 93 -2.37 11.19 -14.80
C LEU A 93 -1.29 11.84 -13.93
N GLY A 94 -0.93 11.21 -12.81
CA GLY A 94 0.18 11.62 -11.95
C GLY A 94 1.52 11.63 -12.69
N CYS A 95 1.84 10.58 -13.45
CA CYS A 95 3.04 10.52 -14.28
C CYS A 95 3.08 11.64 -15.32
N VAL A 96 1.96 11.91 -16.01
CA VAL A 96 1.86 13.01 -16.98
C VAL A 96 2.04 14.37 -16.30
N SER A 97 1.42 14.58 -15.14
CA SER A 97 1.57 15.80 -14.35
C SER A 97 3.00 16.00 -13.86
N LEU A 98 3.67 14.93 -13.44
CA LEU A 98 5.05 14.98 -12.98
C LEU A 98 6.01 15.31 -14.13
N LEU A 99 5.83 14.69 -15.30
CA LEU A 99 6.61 15.01 -16.49
C LEU A 99 6.40 16.47 -16.90
N LYS A 100 5.15 16.94 -16.96
CA LYS A 100 4.83 18.34 -17.28
C LYS A 100 5.44 19.30 -16.26
N GLY A 101 5.36 18.99 -14.96
CA GLY A 101 5.97 19.77 -13.89
C GLY A 101 7.49 19.84 -14.03
N LEU A 102 8.14 18.69 -14.29
CA LEU A 102 9.58 18.63 -14.50
C LEU A 102 10.02 19.45 -15.72
N PHE A 103 9.30 19.36 -16.85
CA PHE A 103 9.61 20.18 -18.03
C PHE A 103 9.36 21.67 -17.78
N THR A 104 8.33 22.03 -17.00
CA THR A 104 8.06 23.43 -16.63
C THR A 104 9.17 24.01 -15.75
N GLU A 105 9.71 23.23 -14.81
CA GLU A 105 10.84 23.63 -13.95
C GLU A 105 12.16 23.75 -14.73
N VAL A 106 12.43 22.83 -15.66
CA VAL A 106 13.64 22.87 -16.52
C VAL A 106 13.61 24.09 -17.46
N GLU A 107 12.44 24.55 -17.85
CA GLU A 107 12.26 25.69 -18.77
C GLU A 107 12.24 27.06 -18.06
N GLN A 108 12.37 27.12 -16.72
CA GLN A 108 12.49 28.38 -15.98
C GLN A 108 13.96 28.79 -15.76
N PRO A 109 14.54 29.72 -16.53
CA PRO A 109 15.82 30.32 -16.21
C PRO A 109 15.67 31.31 -15.05
N LYS A 110 15.89 30.88 -13.80
CA LYS A 110 16.23 31.71 -12.61
C LYS A 110 15.67 33.16 -12.59
N VAL A 111 14.37 33.39 -12.78
CA VAL A 111 13.81 34.77 -12.73
C VAL A 111 13.54 35.24 -11.28
N ALA A 112 13.66 34.36 -10.29
CA ALA A 112 13.28 34.65 -8.90
C ALA A 112 14.41 35.22 -7.99
N SER A 113 15.45 35.87 -8.51
CA SER A 113 16.40 36.63 -7.66
C SER A 113 16.11 38.13 -7.59
N LYS A 114 15.00 38.60 -8.15
CA LYS A 114 14.69 40.04 -8.25
C LYS A 114 13.36 40.42 -7.60
N GLN A 115 13.09 39.94 -6.38
CA GLN A 115 11.98 40.48 -5.58
C GLN A 115 12.26 40.41 -4.08
N SER A 116 13.27 41.17 -3.66
CA SER A 116 13.45 41.66 -2.29
C SER A 116 14.54 42.73 -2.32
N ARG A 117 14.21 43.90 -2.89
CA ARG A 117 14.74 45.19 -2.42
C ARG A 117 13.63 45.86 -1.65
#